data_AF-A0A0M8WSI5-F1
#
_entry.id   AF-A0A0M8WSI5-F1
#
_cell.length_a   1.000
_cell.length_b   1.000
_cell.length_c   1.000
_cell.angle_alpha   90.00
_cell.angle_beta   90.00
_cell.angle_gamma   90.00
#
_symmetry.space_group_name_H-M   'P 1'
#
loop_
_entity.id
_entity.type
_entity.pdbx_description
1 polymer ?
#
loop_
_entity_poly.entity_id
_entity_poly.type
_entity_poly.pdbx_seq_one_letter_code
_entity_poly.pdbx_strand_id
1 'polypeptide(L)'
;MWLRGLCGDCNSLAGLHYDAAYGDFVAALNTYARAMPLLYLPRPDPAPPVRLAPGRVARSILIGMFATTPHLRVMFPGLAADLRERRDHITMPDGATLRLALYPFRETRLASMFNAVRVLKSRRHYDIFSEVYFRPLAWALTSSGRGYVESMGESVFDNPRWATVDDWIQYGDDVTMVDLRDLCRQGIPRVHHPLLGDDQDDWLQFFSDQVTAIFEGQC
;
A
#
# COMPACT_ATOMS: atom_id res chain seq x y z
N MET A 1 -10.31 0.01 11.64
CA MET A 1 -11.24 0.41 10.55
C MET A 1 -12.25 -0.73 10.37
N TRP A 2 -13.56 -0.48 10.33
CA TRP A 2 -14.54 -1.57 10.13
C TRP A 2 -14.88 -1.72 8.65
N LEU A 3 -14.35 -2.75 7.99
CA LEU A 3 -14.73 -3.07 6.62
C LEU A 3 -15.93 -4.02 6.63
N ARG A 4 -17.07 -3.59 6.09
CA ARG A 4 -18.32 -4.38 6.02
C ARG A 4 -18.29 -5.55 5.01
N GLY A 5 -17.10 -5.97 4.56
CA GLY A 5 -16.88 -7.13 3.70
C GLY A 5 -15.99 -8.21 4.32
N LEU A 6 -15.52 -8.02 5.55
CA LEU A 6 -14.71 -8.99 6.29
C LEU A 6 -15.57 -9.89 7.17
N CYS A 7 -15.22 -11.18 7.25
CA CYS A 7 -15.80 -12.03 8.28
C CYS A 7 -15.40 -11.48 9.67
N GLY A 8 -16.23 -11.77 10.68
CA GLY A 8 -16.00 -11.30 12.05
C GLY A 8 -14.59 -11.59 12.56
N ASP A 9 -14.03 -12.75 12.20
CA ASP A 9 -12.70 -13.18 12.62
C ASP A 9 -11.58 -12.35 11.99
N CYS A 10 -11.69 -11.96 10.72
CA CYS A 10 -10.67 -11.14 10.05
C CYS A 10 -10.73 -9.68 10.53
N ASN A 11 -11.94 -9.13 10.73
CA ASN A 11 -12.12 -7.82 11.34
C ASN A 11 -11.57 -7.80 12.77
N SER A 12 -11.75 -8.89 13.52
CA SER A 12 -11.21 -9.03 14.88
C SER A 12 -9.70 -9.24 14.87
N LEU A 13 -9.14 -10.00 13.93
CA LEU A 13 -7.71 -10.26 13.82
C LEU A 13 -6.92 -8.96 13.57
N ALA A 14 -7.31 -8.19 12.55
CA ALA A 14 -6.67 -6.90 12.26
C ALA A 14 -6.99 -5.87 13.36
N GLY A 15 -8.26 -5.75 13.73
CA GLY A 15 -8.76 -4.77 14.70
C GLY A 15 -8.16 -4.93 16.10
N LEU A 16 -7.96 -6.17 16.58
CA LEU A 16 -7.46 -6.45 17.92
C LEU A 16 -5.93 -6.35 18.01
N HIS A 17 -5.20 -6.67 16.94
CA HIS A 17 -3.75 -6.88 17.02
C HIS A 17 -2.92 -5.83 16.27
N TYR A 18 -3.41 -5.30 15.15
CA TYR A 18 -2.56 -4.59 14.19
C TYR A 18 -3.07 -3.18 13.80
N ASP A 19 -4.39 -2.98 13.77
CA ASP A 19 -4.99 -1.71 13.35
C ASP A 19 -4.58 -0.52 14.22
N ALA A 20 -4.34 -0.74 15.52
CA ALA A 20 -3.85 0.30 16.42
C ALA A 20 -2.48 0.82 15.97
N ALA A 21 -1.55 -0.08 15.61
CA ALA A 21 -0.22 0.32 15.12
C ALA A 21 -0.29 1.10 13.81
N TYR A 22 -1.20 0.72 12.91
CA TYR A 22 -1.46 1.49 11.68
C TYR A 22 -2.04 2.88 12.00
N GLY A 23 -3.00 2.95 12.92
CA GLY A 23 -3.60 4.20 13.39
C GLY A 23 -2.57 5.15 14.01
N ASP A 24 -1.69 4.64 14.87
CA ASP A 24 -0.61 5.40 15.50
C ASP A 24 0.37 5.94 14.45
N PHE A 25 0.74 5.12 13.46
CA PHE A 25 1.60 5.54 12.36
C PHE A 25 0.97 6.66 11.53
N VAL A 26 -0.31 6.53 11.18
CA VAL A 26 -1.06 7.56 10.45
C VAL A 26 -1.21 8.84 11.28
N ALA A 27 -1.48 8.74 12.58
CA ALA A 27 -1.60 9.89 13.48
C ALA A 27 -0.26 10.65 13.61
N ALA A 28 0.84 9.92 13.73
CA ALA A 28 2.18 10.50 13.73
C ALA A 28 2.44 11.28 12.43
N LEU A 29 2.20 10.66 11.27
CA LEU A 29 2.37 11.32 9.96
C LEU A 29 1.46 12.54 9.78
N ASN A 30 0.20 12.45 10.19
CA ASN A 30 -0.75 13.56 10.07
C ASN A 30 -0.37 14.78 10.92
N THR A 31 0.22 14.54 12.10
CA THR A 31 0.76 15.62 12.95
C THR A 31 1.81 16.41 12.17
N TYR A 32 2.67 15.73 11.40
CA TYR A 32 3.67 16.38 10.58
C TYR A 32 3.12 16.98 9.28
N ALA A 33 2.19 16.32 8.61
CA ALA A 33 1.57 16.85 7.39
C ALA A 33 0.84 18.18 7.62
N ARG A 34 0.32 18.41 8.84
CA ARG A 34 -0.24 19.72 9.24
C ARG A 34 0.84 20.78 9.46
N ALA A 35 2.02 20.39 9.94
CA ALA A 35 3.13 21.30 10.22
C ALA A 35 3.98 21.62 8.96
N MET A 36 4.06 20.69 8.00
CA MET A 36 4.87 20.83 6.78
C MET A 36 4.10 20.30 5.55
N PRO A 37 3.40 21.16 4.79
CA PRO A 37 2.56 20.76 3.66
C PRO A 37 3.33 20.16 2.46
N LEU A 38 4.65 20.36 2.41
CA LEU A 38 5.56 19.86 1.36
C LEU A 38 6.46 18.76 1.90
N LEU A 39 5.86 17.76 2.54
CA LEU A 39 6.56 16.67 3.19
C LEU A 39 7.24 15.76 2.13
N TYR A 40 8.57 15.81 2.07
CA TYR A 40 9.40 14.84 1.34
C TYR A 40 10.11 13.99 2.38
N LEU A 41 9.64 12.76 2.58
CA LEU A 41 10.30 11.79 3.46
C LEU A 41 11.22 10.88 2.66
N PRO A 42 12.29 10.38 3.28
CA PRO A 42 13.28 11.18 4.00
C PRO A 42 14.05 12.12 3.04
N ARG A 43 14.03 13.43 3.34
CA ARG A 43 15.18 14.29 3.07
C ARG A 43 16.12 14.27 4.29
N PRO A 44 17.44 14.43 4.10
CA PRO A 44 18.42 14.33 5.19
C PRO A 44 18.16 15.24 6.39
N ASP A 45 17.48 16.37 6.22
CA ASP A 45 17.04 17.23 7.32
C ASP A 45 16.04 18.26 6.76
N PRO A 46 14.93 18.60 7.45
CA PRO A 46 14.36 17.94 8.62
C PRO A 46 13.30 16.90 8.22
N ALA A 47 13.70 15.64 8.03
CA ALA A 47 12.75 14.54 8.02
C ALA A 47 12.32 14.23 9.47
N PRO A 48 11.02 14.26 9.80
CA PRO A 48 10.56 14.01 11.16
C PRO A 48 10.87 12.57 11.61
N PRO A 49 11.24 12.37 12.89
CA PRO A 49 11.42 11.04 13.47
C PRO A 49 10.05 10.40 13.73
N VAL A 50 9.43 9.88 12.67
CA VAL A 50 8.20 9.09 12.78
C VAL A 50 8.59 7.70 13.24
N ARG A 51 8.12 7.28 14.40
CA ARG A 51 8.35 5.93 14.91
C ARG A 51 7.12 5.07 14.72
N LEU A 52 7.31 3.82 14.31
CA LEU A 52 6.23 2.86 14.09
C LEU A 52 6.66 1.42 14.43
N ALA A 53 5.69 0.52 14.54
CA ALA A 53 5.91 -0.92 14.60
C ALA A 53 5.78 -1.52 13.17
N PRO A 54 6.87 -1.66 12.40
CA PRO A 54 6.79 -1.98 10.96
C PRO A 54 6.03 -3.28 10.67
N GLY A 55 6.31 -4.34 11.43
CA GLY A 55 5.64 -5.63 11.27
C GLY A 55 4.14 -5.56 11.49
N ARG A 56 3.69 -4.87 12.53
CA ARG A 56 2.27 -4.71 12.83
C ARG A 56 1.56 -3.84 11.78
N VAL A 57 2.21 -2.75 11.34
CA VAL A 57 1.69 -1.86 10.29
C VAL A 57 1.52 -2.62 8.97
N ALA A 58 2.54 -3.35 8.53
CA ALA A 58 2.47 -4.10 7.28
C ALA A 58 1.43 -5.24 7.34
N ARG A 59 1.32 -5.95 8.48
CA ARG A 59 0.28 -6.97 8.69
C ARG A 59 -1.14 -6.38 8.65
N SER A 60 -1.39 -5.22 9.28
CA SER A 60 -2.70 -4.54 9.21
C SER A 60 -3.10 -4.27 7.76
N ILE A 61 -2.19 -3.70 6.96
CA ILE A 61 -2.45 -3.41 5.54
C ILE A 61 -2.66 -4.69 4.73
N LEU A 62 -1.78 -5.69 4.86
CA LEU A 62 -1.90 -6.92 4.09
C LEU A 62 -3.16 -7.69 4.44
N ILE A 63 -3.55 -7.79 5.71
CA ILE A 63 -4.83 -8.40 6.09
C ILE A 63 -5.99 -7.65 5.42
N GLY A 64 -5.95 -6.32 5.39
CA GLY A 64 -6.91 -5.48 4.66
C GLY A 64 -6.92 -5.74 3.14
N MET A 65 -5.77 -6.00 2.52
CA MET A 65 -5.69 -6.33 1.09
C MET A 65 -6.22 -7.75 0.79
N PHE A 66 -5.90 -8.74 1.63
CA PHE A 66 -6.44 -10.12 1.55
C PHE A 66 -7.92 -10.20 1.89
N ALA A 67 -8.45 -9.18 2.58
CA ALA A 67 -9.86 -8.98 2.84
C ALA A 67 -10.61 -8.53 1.59
N THR A 68 -10.11 -7.47 0.95
CA THR A 68 -10.74 -6.84 -0.22
C THR A 68 -10.43 -7.58 -1.51
N THR A 69 -9.41 -8.44 -1.53
CA THR A 69 -8.99 -9.19 -2.71
C THR A 69 -8.88 -10.68 -2.39
N PRO A 70 -9.99 -11.44 -2.36
CA PRO A 70 -9.99 -12.85 -1.99
C PRO A 70 -9.06 -13.71 -2.86
N HIS A 71 -8.86 -13.34 -4.13
CA HIS A 71 -7.99 -14.05 -5.06
C HIS A 71 -6.51 -14.10 -4.61
N LEU A 72 -6.07 -13.16 -3.76
CA LEU A 72 -4.74 -13.19 -3.16
C LEU A 72 -4.49 -14.49 -2.37
N ARG A 73 -5.52 -15.09 -1.78
CA ARG A 73 -5.41 -16.37 -1.04
C ARG A 73 -5.09 -17.55 -1.94
N VAL A 74 -5.47 -17.45 -3.21
CA VAL A 74 -5.19 -18.47 -4.23
C VAL A 74 -3.78 -18.26 -4.80
N MET A 75 -3.39 -17.01 -5.03
CA MET A 75 -2.06 -16.67 -5.56
C MET A 75 -0.94 -16.85 -4.55
N PHE A 76 -1.18 -16.45 -3.30
CA PHE A 76 -0.18 -16.43 -2.23
C PHE A 76 -0.70 -17.17 -0.98
N PRO A 77 -0.98 -18.49 -1.08
CA PRO A 77 -1.57 -19.25 0.01
C PRO A 77 -0.69 -19.31 1.25
N GLY A 78 0.64 -19.34 1.08
CA GLY A 78 1.59 -19.30 2.19
C GLY A 78 1.51 -18.00 3.00
N LEU A 79 1.53 -16.85 2.32
CA LEU A 79 1.38 -15.54 2.96
C LEU A 79 0.03 -15.43 3.69
N ALA A 80 -1.06 -15.93 3.08
CA ALA A 80 -2.37 -15.96 3.73
C ALA A 80 -2.37 -16.79 5.02
N ALA A 81 -1.71 -17.95 5.01
CA ALA A 81 -1.60 -18.82 6.17
C ALA A 81 -0.76 -18.17 7.28
N ASP A 82 0.39 -17.61 6.94
CA ASP A 82 1.30 -16.96 7.89
C ASP A 82 0.65 -15.74 8.58
N LEU A 83 -0.09 -14.92 7.82
CA LEU A 83 -0.85 -13.78 8.36
C LEU A 83 -1.96 -14.25 9.31
N ARG A 84 -2.66 -15.33 8.96
CA ARG A 84 -3.73 -15.92 9.80
C ARG A 84 -3.16 -16.54 11.08
N GLU A 85 -2.02 -17.20 10.99
CA GLU A 85 -1.33 -17.87 12.11
C GLU A 85 -0.56 -16.88 13.00
N ARG A 86 -0.42 -15.61 12.57
CA ARG A 86 0.33 -14.55 13.25
C ARG A 86 1.78 -14.96 13.50
N ARG A 87 2.45 -15.47 12.45
CA ARG A 87 3.88 -15.78 12.56
C ARG A 87 4.69 -14.49 12.72
N ASP A 88 5.68 -14.55 13.60
CA ASP A 88 6.52 -13.39 13.94
C ASP A 88 7.40 -12.93 12.78
N HIS A 89 7.90 -13.86 11.96
CA HIS A 89 8.77 -13.54 10.83
C HIS A 89 8.15 -14.08 9.55
N ILE A 90 7.53 -13.19 8.77
CA ILE A 90 6.90 -13.54 7.49
C ILE A 90 7.78 -13.02 6.36
N THR A 91 8.02 -13.84 5.35
CA THR A 91 8.74 -13.43 4.14
C THR A 91 7.74 -13.10 3.05
N MET A 92 7.98 -12.00 2.32
CA MET A 92 7.17 -11.66 1.16
C MET A 92 7.38 -12.74 0.09
N PRO A 93 6.32 -13.34 -0.47
CA PRO A 93 6.47 -14.38 -1.48
C PRO A 93 7.06 -13.81 -2.78
N ASP A 94 7.78 -14.66 -3.50
CA ASP A 94 8.25 -14.34 -4.84
C ASP A 94 7.09 -13.88 -5.74
N GLY A 95 7.34 -12.86 -6.55
CA GLY A 95 6.35 -12.31 -7.46
C GLY A 95 5.47 -11.22 -6.85
N ALA A 96 5.54 -10.94 -5.54
CA ALA A 96 4.81 -9.87 -4.87
C ALA A 96 5.76 -8.83 -4.24
N THR A 97 5.33 -7.57 -4.28
CA THR A 97 6.02 -6.45 -3.61
C THR A 97 5.00 -5.50 -3.01
N LEU A 98 5.12 -5.24 -1.71
CA LEU A 98 4.39 -4.23 -0.97
C LEU A 98 5.11 -2.88 -1.09
N ARG A 99 4.39 -1.89 -1.60
CA ARG A 99 4.88 -0.55 -1.87
C ARG A 99 4.12 0.49 -1.05
N LEU A 100 4.83 1.53 -0.62
CA LEU A 100 4.35 2.63 0.20
C LEU A 100 4.70 3.98 -0.45
N ALA A 101 3.74 4.90 -0.40
CA ALA A 101 3.92 6.30 -0.81
C ALA A 101 3.11 7.26 0.09
N LEU A 102 3.46 8.55 0.05
CA LEU A 102 2.70 9.62 0.68
C LEU A 102 1.56 10.06 -0.23
N TYR A 103 0.36 10.16 0.34
CA TYR A 103 -0.86 10.50 -0.37
C TYR A 103 -1.67 11.54 0.43
N PRO A 104 -1.47 12.84 0.18
CA PRO A 104 -2.09 13.91 0.97
C PRO A 104 -3.50 14.32 0.52
N PHE A 105 -4.09 13.61 -0.45
CA PHE A 105 -5.35 13.97 -1.10
C PHE A 105 -6.56 13.42 -0.33
N ARG A 106 -7.76 13.93 -0.62
CA ARG A 106 -9.00 13.61 0.14
C ARG A 106 -9.74 12.42 -0.43
N GLU A 107 -9.51 12.15 -1.71
CA GLU A 107 -10.07 11.04 -2.46
C GLU A 107 -9.51 9.75 -1.86
N THR A 108 -10.38 8.86 -1.42
CA THR A 108 -9.97 7.57 -0.87
C THR A 108 -10.33 6.48 -1.85
N ARG A 109 -9.48 5.45 -1.95
CA ARG A 109 -9.72 4.32 -2.82
C ARG A 109 -9.23 3.02 -2.22
N LEU A 110 -10.05 1.99 -2.32
CA LEU A 110 -9.70 0.60 -2.10
C LEU A 110 -10.01 -0.13 -3.38
N ALA A 111 -9.05 -0.85 -3.94
CA ALA A 111 -9.33 -1.69 -5.09
C ALA A 111 -8.64 -3.06 -5.00
N SER A 112 -9.35 -4.04 -5.54
CA SER A 112 -8.83 -5.36 -5.86
C SER A 112 -7.97 -5.32 -7.12
N MET A 113 -7.50 -6.49 -7.55
CA MET A 113 -6.67 -6.64 -8.74
C MET A 113 -7.31 -6.03 -9.98
N PHE A 114 -6.61 -5.08 -10.60
CA PHE A 114 -6.90 -4.60 -11.94
C PHE A 114 -5.62 -4.10 -12.60
N ASN A 115 -5.66 -3.90 -13.91
CA ASN A 115 -4.57 -3.31 -14.66
C ASN A 115 -5.07 -2.09 -15.42
N ALA A 116 -4.24 -1.09 -15.61
CA ALA A 116 -4.54 0.03 -16.50
C ALA A 116 -3.32 0.42 -17.33
N VAL A 117 -3.55 0.89 -18.55
CA VAL A 117 -2.48 1.38 -19.43
C VAL A 117 -2.81 2.77 -19.95
N ARG A 118 -1.79 3.62 -20.00
CA ARG A 118 -1.84 4.94 -20.63
C ARG A 118 -1.12 4.87 -21.96
N VAL A 119 -1.76 5.31 -23.05
CA VAL A 119 -1.20 5.14 -24.41
C VAL A 119 -1.03 6.43 -25.21
N LEU A 120 -1.77 7.51 -24.88
CA LEU A 120 -1.84 8.69 -25.75
C LEU A 120 -0.67 9.67 -25.60
N LYS A 121 -0.27 10.02 -24.37
CA LYS A 121 0.76 11.04 -24.09
C LYS A 121 2.08 10.47 -23.58
N SER A 122 2.00 9.40 -22.79
CA SER A 122 3.14 8.68 -22.25
C SER A 122 2.73 7.24 -22.04
N ARG A 123 3.53 6.28 -22.52
CA ARG A 123 3.29 4.86 -22.27
C ARG A 123 3.62 4.54 -20.82
N ARG A 124 2.59 4.22 -20.05
CA ARG A 124 2.71 3.77 -18.67
C ARG A 124 1.73 2.66 -18.40
N HIS A 125 2.05 1.81 -17.43
CA HIS A 125 1.13 0.81 -16.92
C HIS A 125 0.98 0.89 -15.41
N TYR A 126 -0.17 0.44 -14.95
CA TYR A 126 -0.61 0.42 -13.56
C TYR A 126 -1.16 -0.97 -13.26
N ASP A 127 -0.28 -1.86 -12.81
CA ASP A 127 -0.62 -3.26 -12.52
C ASP A 127 -0.62 -3.46 -11.00
N ILE A 128 -1.78 -3.78 -10.43
CA ILE A 128 -1.91 -4.03 -8.99
C ILE A 128 -2.55 -5.37 -8.70
N PHE A 129 -2.13 -5.99 -7.60
CA PHE A 129 -2.90 -7.05 -6.97
C PHE A 129 -3.93 -6.50 -5.98
N SER A 130 -3.58 -5.43 -5.26
CA SER A 130 -4.51 -4.69 -4.40
C SER A 130 -3.92 -3.33 -4.04
N GLU A 131 -4.77 -2.33 -3.80
CA GLU A 131 -4.35 -1.00 -3.38
C GLU A 131 -5.22 -0.43 -2.26
N VAL A 132 -4.61 0.45 -1.47
CA VAL A 132 -5.22 1.17 -0.36
C VAL A 132 -4.72 2.61 -0.36
N TYR A 133 -5.58 3.53 -0.79
CA TYR A 133 -5.34 4.98 -0.79
C TYR A 133 -6.21 5.63 0.28
N PHE A 134 -5.58 6.00 1.39
CA PHE A 134 -6.21 6.79 2.45
C PHE A 134 -5.21 7.78 3.01
N ARG A 135 -5.59 9.06 3.07
CA ARG A 135 -4.73 10.09 3.63
C ARG A 135 -4.16 9.67 5.01
N PRO A 136 -2.85 9.78 5.25
CA PRO A 136 -1.81 10.40 4.42
C PRO A 136 -0.99 9.42 3.55
N LEU A 137 -1.44 8.19 3.35
CA LEU A 137 -0.67 7.10 2.75
C LEU A 137 -1.35 6.44 1.55
N ALA A 138 -0.53 5.97 0.62
CA ALA A 138 -0.95 5.04 -0.41
C ALA A 138 -0.13 3.75 -0.28
N TRP A 139 -0.82 2.63 -0.39
CA TRP A 139 -0.24 1.30 -0.37
C TRP A 139 -0.65 0.55 -1.62
N ALA A 140 0.29 -0.21 -2.19
CA ALA A 140 0.01 -1.07 -3.32
C ALA A 140 0.75 -2.40 -3.14
N LEU A 141 0.03 -3.50 -3.31
CA LEU A 141 0.62 -4.81 -3.52
C LEU A 141 0.70 -5.04 -5.02
N THR A 142 1.91 -5.21 -5.53
CA THR A 142 2.23 -5.22 -6.97
C THR A 142 3.02 -6.46 -7.34
N SER A 143 3.15 -6.74 -8.63
CA SER A 143 4.07 -7.77 -9.10
C SER A 143 5.53 -7.30 -8.97
N SER A 144 6.41 -8.15 -8.45
CA SER A 144 7.82 -7.82 -8.21
C SER A 144 8.70 -7.74 -9.47
N GLY A 145 8.19 -8.07 -10.66
CA GLY A 145 9.01 -8.32 -11.85
C GLY A 145 8.59 -7.68 -13.16
N ARG A 146 7.56 -6.82 -13.20
CA ARG A 146 7.07 -6.26 -14.48
C ARG A 146 7.75 -4.98 -14.96
N GLY A 147 8.46 -4.26 -14.08
CA GLY A 147 9.38 -3.16 -14.42
C GLY A 147 9.01 -2.34 -15.66
N TYR A 148 9.89 -2.29 -16.65
CA TYR A 148 9.59 -1.74 -17.98
C TYR A 148 9.15 -2.86 -18.91
N VAL A 149 7.97 -2.70 -19.52
CA VAL A 149 7.47 -3.60 -20.57
C VAL A 149 7.52 -2.84 -21.88
N GLU A 150 8.28 -3.31 -22.87
CA GLU A 150 8.49 -2.60 -24.15
C GLU A 150 7.17 -2.17 -24.83
N SER A 151 6.13 -3.00 -24.70
CA SER A 151 4.80 -2.72 -25.25
C SER A 151 3.93 -1.78 -24.40
N MET A 152 4.19 -1.64 -23.09
CA MET A 152 3.33 -0.90 -22.15
C MET A 152 4.03 0.29 -21.45
N GLY A 153 5.34 0.44 -21.65
CA GLY A 153 6.15 1.50 -21.05
C GLY A 153 6.50 1.27 -19.58
N GLU A 154 6.71 2.36 -18.85
CA GLU A 154 7.18 2.36 -17.46
C GLU A 154 6.03 2.10 -16.47
N SER A 155 6.32 1.37 -15.39
CA SER A 155 5.38 1.22 -14.28
C SER A 155 5.23 2.53 -13.52
N VAL A 156 3.99 2.93 -13.20
CA VAL A 156 3.71 4.10 -12.35
C VAL A 156 4.44 4.03 -11.00
N PHE A 157 4.70 2.83 -10.50
CA PHE A 157 5.34 2.63 -9.20
C PHE A 157 6.85 2.83 -9.22
N ASP A 158 7.46 2.95 -10.39
CA ASP A 158 8.90 3.08 -10.57
C ASP A 158 9.34 4.55 -10.79
N ASN A 159 8.41 5.44 -11.15
CA ASN A 159 8.69 6.85 -11.40
C ASN A 159 7.51 7.80 -11.04
N PRO A 160 7.53 8.42 -9.84
CA PRO A 160 8.58 8.28 -8.83
C PRO A 160 8.58 6.88 -8.21
N ARG A 161 9.76 6.39 -7.81
CA ARG A 161 9.91 5.07 -7.18
C ARG A 161 9.25 5.06 -5.81
N TRP A 162 8.18 4.27 -5.66
CA TRP A 162 7.55 4.03 -4.36
C TRP A 162 8.51 3.29 -3.43
N ALA A 163 8.38 3.50 -2.12
CA ALA A 163 9.18 2.78 -1.14
C ALA A 163 8.75 1.31 -1.11
N THR A 164 9.69 0.40 -1.36
CA THR A 164 9.48 -1.03 -1.13
C THR A 164 9.62 -1.33 0.35
N VAL A 165 8.64 -2.02 0.92
CA VAL A 165 8.54 -2.31 2.37
C VAL A 165 8.28 -3.80 2.63
N ASP A 166 8.80 -4.66 1.75
CA ASP A 166 8.67 -6.13 1.84
C ASP A 166 9.32 -6.70 3.11
N ASP A 167 10.35 -6.03 3.62
CA ASP A 167 11.06 -6.42 4.83
C ASP A 167 10.30 -6.05 6.11
N TRP A 168 9.30 -5.17 6.05
CA TRP A 168 8.55 -4.75 7.24
C TRP A 168 7.84 -5.94 7.90
N ILE A 169 7.32 -6.89 7.12
CA ILE A 169 6.65 -8.08 7.66
C ILE A 169 7.60 -9.10 8.31
N GLN A 170 8.92 -8.93 8.17
CA GLN A 170 9.90 -9.76 8.86
C GLN A 170 10.07 -9.35 10.32
N TYR A 171 9.64 -8.14 10.71
CA TYR A 171 9.67 -7.71 12.11
C TYR A 171 8.60 -8.46 12.92
N GLY A 172 9.03 -9.06 14.03
CA GLY A 172 8.16 -9.71 15.00
C GLY A 172 7.27 -8.74 15.75
N ASP A 173 6.28 -9.27 16.47
CA ASP A 173 5.37 -8.46 17.28
C ASP A 173 6.08 -7.81 18.49
N ASP A 174 7.28 -8.27 18.85
CA ASP A 174 8.15 -7.69 19.87
C ASP A 174 8.76 -6.34 19.44
N VAL A 175 8.92 -6.11 18.14
CA VAL A 175 9.45 -4.84 17.61
C VAL A 175 8.33 -3.81 17.48
N THR A 176 8.24 -2.96 18.49
CA THR A 176 7.15 -1.98 18.63
C THR A 176 7.52 -0.57 18.17
N MET A 177 8.81 -0.28 17.95
CA MET A 177 9.25 1.08 17.67
C MET A 177 10.54 1.12 16.84
N VAL A 178 10.43 1.54 15.59
CA VAL A 178 11.54 1.78 14.65
C VAL A 178 11.32 3.12 13.97
N ASP A 179 12.41 3.88 13.74
CA ASP A 179 12.33 5.16 13.03
C ASP A 179 12.13 4.92 11.53
N LEU A 180 11.13 5.60 10.94
CA LEU A 180 10.79 5.50 9.53
C LEU A 180 11.96 5.87 8.62
N ARG A 181 12.87 6.74 9.08
CA ARG A 181 14.07 7.14 8.33
C ARG A 181 15.05 6.00 8.15
N ASP A 182 15.11 5.09 9.14
CA ASP A 182 15.96 3.91 9.07
C ASP A 182 15.36 2.85 8.13
N LEU A 183 14.02 2.77 8.09
CA LEU A 183 13.26 1.84 7.26
C LEU A 183 13.20 2.25 5.77
N CYS A 184 12.99 3.54 5.48
CA CYS A 184 12.75 4.04 4.12
C CYS A 184 13.84 5.01 3.66
N ARG A 185 15.13 4.64 3.82
CA ARG A 185 16.30 5.53 3.58
C ARG A 185 16.33 6.28 2.25
N GLN A 186 15.74 5.69 1.19
CA GLN A 186 15.76 6.27 -0.15
C GLN A 186 14.69 7.36 -0.38
N GLY A 187 13.69 7.47 0.48
CA GLY A 187 12.53 8.29 0.18
C GLY A 187 11.22 7.53 0.30
N ILE A 188 10.16 8.25 0.61
CA ILE A 188 8.77 7.90 0.39
C ILE A 188 8.22 9.03 -0.49
N PRO A 189 7.95 8.77 -1.78
CA PRO A 189 7.51 9.81 -2.69
C PRO A 189 6.09 10.27 -2.36
N ARG A 190 5.78 11.51 -2.69
CA ARG A 190 4.39 11.98 -2.77
C ARG A 190 3.80 11.60 -4.12
N VAL A 191 2.61 11.00 -4.12
CA VAL A 191 1.97 10.47 -5.32
C VAL A 191 0.52 10.90 -5.41
N HIS A 192 0.02 11.02 -6.64
CA HIS A 192 -1.40 11.07 -6.95
C HIS A 192 -1.85 9.71 -7.48
N HIS A 193 -3.13 9.37 -7.29
CA HIS A 193 -3.68 8.18 -7.92
C HIS A 193 -3.84 8.40 -9.43
N PRO A 194 -3.30 7.53 -10.30
CA PRO A 194 -3.33 7.74 -11.76
C PRO A 194 -4.73 7.85 -12.38
N LEU A 195 -5.70 7.15 -11.77
CA LEU A 195 -7.07 7.10 -12.26
C LEU A 195 -8.04 8.05 -11.54
N LEU A 196 -7.54 8.88 -10.61
CA LEU A 196 -8.37 9.89 -9.93
C LEU A 196 -7.88 11.32 -10.24
N GLY A 197 -6.91 11.47 -11.15
CA GLY A 197 -6.36 12.74 -11.56
C GLY A 197 -6.99 13.30 -12.82
N ASP A 198 -6.54 14.50 -13.22
CA ASP A 198 -6.99 15.20 -14.43
C ASP A 198 -6.70 14.42 -15.72
N ASP A 199 -5.79 13.45 -15.67
CA ASP A 199 -5.40 12.61 -16.81
C ASP A 199 -6.10 11.25 -16.85
N GLN A 200 -7.17 11.04 -16.07
CA GLN A 200 -7.95 9.78 -16.05
C GLN A 200 -8.39 9.32 -17.44
N ASP A 201 -8.74 10.25 -18.34
CA ASP A 201 -9.24 9.96 -19.69
C ASP A 201 -8.15 9.41 -20.63
N ASP A 202 -6.87 9.53 -20.23
CA ASP A 202 -5.76 8.95 -20.97
C ASP A 202 -5.54 7.45 -20.64
N TRP A 203 -6.28 6.89 -19.66
CA TRP A 203 -6.11 5.53 -19.16
C TRP A 203 -7.19 4.57 -19.66
N LEU A 204 -6.75 3.41 -20.14
CA LEU A 204 -7.60 2.26 -20.42
C LEU A 204 -7.50 1.29 -19.25
N GLN A 205 -8.63 1.01 -18.60
CA GLN A 205 -8.70 0.10 -17.46
C GLN A 205 -9.17 -1.29 -17.90
N PHE A 206 -8.51 -2.32 -17.37
CA PHE A 206 -8.84 -3.73 -17.57
C PHE A 206 -9.13 -4.36 -16.22
N PHE A 207 -10.40 -4.68 -15.99
CA PHE A 207 -10.87 -5.36 -14.80
C PHE A 207 -12.05 -6.26 -15.17
N SER A 208 -12.35 -7.21 -14.28
CA SER A 208 -13.57 -8.01 -14.38
C SER A 208 -14.57 -7.53 -13.34
N ASP A 209 -15.74 -7.10 -13.80
CA ASP A 209 -16.88 -6.66 -12.98
C ASP A 209 -17.42 -7.74 -12.03
N GLN A 210 -17.13 -9.01 -12.31
CA GLN A 210 -17.54 -10.15 -11.49
C GLN A 210 -16.66 -10.36 -10.25
N VAL A 211 -15.40 -9.92 -10.28
CA VAL A 211 -14.41 -10.25 -9.24
C VAL A 211 -13.67 -9.04 -8.69
N THR A 212 -13.67 -7.92 -9.40
CA THR A 212 -12.93 -6.71 -9.01
C THR A 212 -13.82 -5.86 -8.14
N ALA A 213 -13.43 -5.66 -6.88
CA ALA A 213 -14.08 -4.68 -6.02
C ALA A 213 -13.31 -3.36 -6.07
N ILE A 214 -14.03 -2.27 -6.34
CA ILE A 214 -13.49 -0.91 -6.29
C ILE A 214 -14.41 -0.11 -5.38
N PHE A 215 -13.85 0.51 -4.34
CA PHE A 215 -14.55 1.40 -3.44
C PHE A 215 -13.84 2.74 -3.44
N GLU A 216 -14.61 3.79 -3.69
CA GLU A 216 -14.11 5.15 -3.72
C GLU A 216 -14.92 6.02 -2.76
N GLY A 217 -14.30 7.08 -2.27
CA GLY A 217 -14.92 7.99 -1.32
C GLY A 217 -14.13 9.29 -1.19
N GLN A 218 -14.64 10.17 -0.33
CA GLN A 218 -13.97 11.42 0.03
C GLN A 218 -13.99 11.55 1.56
N CYS A 219 -12.85 11.91 2.15
CA CYS A 219 -12.67 12.12 3.60
C CYS A 219 -12.13 13.51 3.93
#